data_AF-A0A222JUR5-F1
#
_entry.id   AF-A0A222JUR5-F1
#
_cell.length_a   1.000
_cell.length_b   1.000
_cell.length_c   1.000
_cell.angle_alpha   90.00
_cell.angle_beta   90.00
_cell.angle_gamma   90.00
#
_symmetry.space_group_name_H-M   'P 1'
#
loop_
_entity.id
_entity.type
_entity.pdbx_description
1 polymer ?
#
loop_
_entity_poly.entity_id
_entity_poly.type
_entity_poly.pdbx_seq_one_letter_code
_entity_poly.pdbx_strand_id
1 'polypeptide(L)'
;MLRLADRDTTGLLQAGDPDPVEWINPTGRSTIFLTCEHAGRALPAALGDLGIAPEEMERHIAYDVGAEGVARGISERLDAALVLQRYSRLVIDCNRPFEATDCFVAQSDGTVVPVNADLSDRERLGRYVEIHQPLHEAIAGGLDQRQATGKPLFLVSVHSFTPVMRATGAVRNFELGLLYNRDARFAQRLAETFRAANPDVTVRLNEPYHVDDLSDYTIPVHGERRGIPHVLLEVRNDLINDARGQQEWADRLAGPLRLAAESIEGTNDGR
;
A
#
# COMPACT_ATOMS: atom_id res chain seq x y z
N MET A 1 21.82 -8.50 2.26
CA MET A 1 20.80 -9.29 1.53
C MET A 1 20.72 -10.64 2.23
N LEU A 2 19.79 -10.81 3.17
CA LEU A 2 19.55 -12.09 3.84
C LEU A 2 18.94 -13.09 2.83
N ARG A 3 19.36 -14.35 2.89
CA ARG A 3 19.06 -15.37 1.85
C ARG A 3 17.83 -16.18 2.28
N LEU A 4 17.18 -16.84 1.30
CA LEU A 4 16.07 -17.78 1.49
C LEU A 4 16.28 -18.81 2.63
N ALA A 5 17.53 -19.16 2.96
CA ALA A 5 17.88 -20.06 4.06
C ALA A 5 17.47 -19.57 5.46
N ASP A 6 17.22 -18.26 5.64
CA ASP A 6 16.79 -17.72 6.93
C ASP A 6 15.28 -17.97 7.20
N ARG A 7 14.47 -18.26 6.15
CA ARG A 7 13.01 -18.46 6.26
C ARG A 7 12.59 -19.69 7.07
N ASP A 8 13.33 -20.79 6.95
CA ASP A 8 13.04 -22.03 7.68
C ASP A 8 13.41 -21.96 9.18
N THR A 9 14.02 -20.86 9.63
CA THR A 9 14.60 -20.77 10.99
C THR A 9 13.79 -19.93 11.98
N THR A 10 12.85 -19.13 11.49
CA THR A 10 12.08 -18.19 12.33
C THR A 10 10.76 -18.80 12.80
N GLY A 11 10.07 -19.59 11.97
CA GLY A 11 8.89 -20.38 12.36
C GLY A 11 7.69 -19.55 12.80
N LEU A 12 7.61 -18.29 12.35
CA LEU A 12 6.53 -17.37 12.67
C LEU A 12 5.22 -17.81 12.00
N LEU A 13 5.27 -18.06 10.69
CA LEU A 13 4.13 -18.56 9.92
C LEU A 13 4.06 -20.08 10.08
N GLN A 14 2.88 -20.56 10.45
CA GLN A 14 2.60 -21.95 10.73
C GLN A 14 1.64 -22.55 9.69
N ALA A 15 1.47 -23.86 9.71
CA ALA A 15 0.48 -24.51 8.86
C ALA A 15 -0.93 -23.95 9.14
N GLY A 16 -1.56 -23.38 8.11
CA GLY A 16 -2.88 -22.74 8.20
C GLY A 16 -2.83 -21.21 8.15
N ASP A 17 -1.67 -20.61 8.36
CA ASP A 17 -1.46 -19.19 8.11
C ASP A 17 -1.48 -18.90 6.59
N PRO A 18 -2.05 -17.76 6.14
CA PRO A 18 -2.12 -17.42 4.72
C PRO A 18 -0.73 -17.14 4.12
N ASP A 19 -0.59 -17.31 2.81
CA ASP A 19 0.60 -16.78 2.13
C ASP A 19 0.64 -15.25 2.31
N PRO A 20 1.80 -14.65 2.66
CA PRO A 20 1.92 -13.20 2.82
C PRO A 20 1.59 -12.41 1.56
N VAL A 21 1.69 -13.03 0.38
CA VAL A 21 1.50 -12.37 -0.91
C VAL A 21 0.32 -12.96 -1.65
N GLU A 22 -0.60 -12.10 -2.08
CA GLU A 22 -1.64 -12.47 -3.03
C GLU A 22 -1.50 -11.68 -4.33
N TRP A 23 -1.49 -12.39 -5.46
CA TRP A 23 -1.46 -11.81 -6.79
C TRP A 23 -2.86 -11.78 -7.40
N ILE A 24 -3.26 -10.59 -7.87
CA ILE A 24 -4.48 -10.38 -8.65
C ILE A 24 -4.10 -9.97 -10.06
N ASN A 25 -4.71 -10.64 -11.04
CA ASN A 25 -4.46 -10.44 -12.46
C ASN A 25 -2.94 -10.31 -12.80
N PRO A 26 -2.09 -11.28 -12.42
CA PRO A 26 -0.63 -11.16 -12.59
C PRO A 26 -0.21 -10.93 -14.05
N THR A 27 -1.02 -11.41 -14.99
CA THR A 27 -0.82 -11.27 -16.44
C THR A 27 -1.52 -10.04 -17.05
N GLY A 28 -2.04 -9.15 -16.22
CA GLY A 28 -2.73 -7.94 -16.66
C GLY A 28 -1.85 -7.10 -17.58
N ARG A 29 -2.46 -6.57 -18.64
CA ARG A 29 -1.78 -5.88 -19.76
C ARG A 29 -1.63 -4.37 -19.57
N SER A 30 -2.20 -3.82 -18.51
CA SER A 30 -2.05 -2.40 -18.16
C SER A 30 -0.58 -2.01 -18.03
N THR A 31 -0.27 -0.76 -18.37
CA THR A 31 1.01 -0.11 -18.00
C THR A 31 1.04 0.26 -16.52
N ILE A 32 -0.10 0.20 -15.82
CA ILE A 32 -0.19 0.44 -14.38
C ILE A 32 0.00 -0.88 -13.62
N PHE A 33 0.88 -0.84 -12.62
CA PHE A 33 1.10 -1.89 -11.63
C PHE A 33 0.65 -1.41 -10.26
N LEU A 34 -0.20 -2.19 -9.60
CA LEU A 34 -0.83 -1.81 -8.33
C LEU A 34 -0.20 -2.56 -7.16
N THR A 35 -0.13 -1.90 -6.01
CA THR A 35 0.16 -2.53 -4.71
C THR A 35 -0.87 -2.11 -3.67
N CYS A 36 -1.09 -2.95 -2.66
CA CYS A 36 -1.82 -2.58 -1.44
C CYS A 36 -1.19 -3.28 -0.24
N GLU A 37 -0.29 -2.55 0.41
CA GLU A 37 0.56 -3.03 1.50
C GLU A 37 -0.20 -3.25 2.81
N HIS A 38 -1.36 -2.58 2.97
CA HIS A 38 -2.22 -2.68 4.15
C HIS A 38 -3.59 -3.30 3.82
N ALA A 39 -3.66 -4.19 2.83
CA ALA A 39 -4.91 -4.87 2.46
C ALA A 39 -5.38 -5.83 3.56
N GLY A 40 -4.44 -6.57 4.13
CA GLY A 40 -4.71 -7.69 5.01
C GLY A 40 -4.80 -7.32 6.49
N ARG A 41 -5.50 -8.17 7.24
CA ARG A 41 -5.67 -8.08 8.70
C ARG A 41 -5.33 -9.39 9.41
N ALA A 42 -4.75 -10.37 8.71
CA ALA A 42 -4.39 -11.65 9.31
C ALA A 42 -3.28 -11.46 10.36
N LEU A 43 -3.30 -12.30 11.38
CA LEU A 43 -2.25 -12.42 12.39
C LEU A 43 -1.67 -13.83 12.28
N PRO A 44 -0.34 -14.00 12.28
CA PRO A 44 0.26 -15.33 12.37
C PRO A 44 -0.27 -16.06 13.61
N ALA A 45 -0.61 -17.33 13.49
CA ALA A 45 -1.12 -18.15 14.59
C ALA A 45 -0.19 -18.12 15.82
N ALA A 46 1.13 -18.06 15.58
CA ALA A 46 2.15 -17.98 16.63
C ALA A 46 2.07 -16.71 17.50
N LEU A 47 1.47 -15.62 17.00
CA LEU A 47 1.34 -14.34 17.73
C LEU A 47 0.00 -14.17 18.46
N GLY A 48 -0.93 -15.11 18.29
CA GLY A 48 -2.28 -15.02 18.87
C GLY A 48 -3.02 -13.76 18.40
N ASP A 49 -3.60 -13.02 19.33
CA ASP A 49 -4.38 -11.80 19.09
C ASP A 49 -3.55 -10.50 19.25
N LEU A 50 -2.22 -10.60 19.32
CA LEU A 50 -1.29 -9.51 19.67
C LEU A 50 -1.56 -8.84 21.05
N GLY A 51 -2.45 -9.40 21.87
CA GLY A 51 -2.95 -8.75 23.09
C GLY A 51 -3.90 -7.57 22.79
N ILE A 52 -4.53 -7.56 21.63
CA ILE A 52 -5.41 -6.49 21.16
C ILE A 52 -6.87 -6.96 21.19
N ALA A 53 -7.78 -6.08 21.63
CA ALA A 53 -9.21 -6.37 21.62
C ALA A 53 -9.75 -6.55 20.19
N PRO A 54 -10.70 -7.46 19.93
CA PRO A 54 -11.20 -7.72 18.58
C PRO A 54 -11.72 -6.48 17.84
N GLU A 55 -12.33 -5.53 18.54
CA GLU A 55 -12.89 -4.31 17.95
C GLU A 55 -11.80 -3.37 17.41
N GLU A 56 -10.60 -3.46 17.97
CA GLU A 56 -9.44 -2.69 17.56
C GLU A 56 -8.83 -3.22 16.25
N MET A 57 -9.03 -4.50 15.94
CA MET A 57 -8.66 -5.11 14.67
C MET A 57 -9.57 -4.70 13.50
N GLU A 58 -10.72 -4.07 13.77
CA GLU A 58 -11.62 -3.49 12.77
C GLU A 58 -11.31 -2.00 12.48
N ARG A 59 -10.33 -1.42 13.17
CA ARG A 59 -9.90 -0.04 12.95
C ARG A 59 -8.76 0.05 11.94
N HIS A 60 -8.56 1.27 11.43
CA HIS A 60 -7.46 1.64 10.52
C HIS A 60 -6.03 1.37 11.05
N ILE A 61 -5.88 1.02 12.33
CA ILE A 61 -4.58 0.67 12.90
C ILE A 61 -4.09 -0.70 12.44
N ALA A 62 -5.01 -1.63 12.15
CA ALA A 62 -4.70 -3.00 11.75
C ALA A 62 -4.50 -3.16 10.24
N TYR A 63 -5.22 -2.36 9.45
CA TYR A 63 -5.22 -2.40 7.99
C TYR A 63 -5.85 -1.12 7.44
N ASP A 64 -5.76 -0.91 6.13
CA ASP A 64 -6.38 0.24 5.48
C ASP A 64 -7.81 -0.12 5.04
N VAL A 65 -8.79 0.35 5.81
CA VAL A 65 -10.22 0.03 5.65
C VAL A 65 -10.71 0.34 4.24
N GLY A 66 -11.04 -0.71 3.49
CA GLY A 66 -11.60 -0.63 2.14
C GLY A 66 -10.58 -0.52 1.01
N ALA A 67 -9.29 -0.31 1.31
CA ALA A 67 -8.26 -0.13 0.29
C ALA A 67 -8.12 -1.36 -0.63
N GLU A 68 -8.20 -2.59 -0.09
CA GLU A 68 -8.18 -3.81 -0.88
C GLU A 68 -9.31 -3.85 -1.93
N GLY A 69 -10.53 -3.48 -1.54
CA GLY A 69 -11.68 -3.47 -2.44
C GLY A 69 -11.54 -2.46 -3.57
N VAL A 70 -11.03 -1.27 -3.26
CA VAL A 70 -10.70 -0.24 -4.27
C VAL A 70 -9.60 -0.74 -5.20
N ALA A 71 -8.51 -1.29 -4.67
CA ALA A 71 -7.37 -1.78 -5.45
C ALA A 71 -7.79 -2.89 -6.43
N ARG A 72 -8.60 -3.86 -5.98
CA ARG A 72 -9.17 -4.92 -6.83
C ARG A 72 -10.08 -4.34 -7.91
N GLY A 73 -10.94 -3.38 -7.56
CA GLY A 73 -11.82 -2.71 -8.52
C GLY A 73 -11.05 -1.94 -9.60
N ILE A 74 -9.95 -1.27 -9.24
CA ILE A 74 -9.05 -0.59 -10.19
C ILE A 74 -8.34 -1.63 -11.08
N SER A 75 -7.82 -2.71 -10.48
CA SER A 75 -7.16 -3.81 -11.19
C SER A 75 -8.04 -4.38 -12.29
N GLU A 76 -9.31 -4.66 -11.98
CA GLU A 76 -10.29 -5.15 -12.95
C GLU A 76 -10.54 -4.16 -14.09
N ARG A 77 -10.81 -2.88 -13.77
CA ARG A 77 -11.15 -1.83 -14.75
C ARG A 77 -9.99 -1.45 -15.68
N LEU A 78 -8.76 -1.66 -15.22
CA LEU A 78 -7.54 -1.31 -15.95
C LEU A 78 -6.85 -2.50 -16.59
N ASP A 79 -7.31 -3.73 -16.34
CA ASP A 79 -6.55 -4.95 -16.66
C ASP A 79 -5.13 -4.88 -16.07
N ALA A 80 -5.00 -4.39 -14.83
CA ALA A 80 -3.73 -4.13 -14.15
C ALA A 80 -3.39 -5.25 -13.17
N ALA A 81 -2.10 -5.59 -13.08
CA ALA A 81 -1.62 -6.50 -12.05
C ALA A 81 -1.61 -5.80 -10.69
N LEU A 82 -1.93 -6.55 -9.65
CA LEU A 82 -2.04 -6.07 -8.28
C LEU A 82 -1.40 -7.08 -7.32
N VAL A 83 -0.57 -6.58 -6.41
CA VAL A 83 0.01 -7.34 -5.31
C VAL A 83 -0.58 -6.87 -3.98
N LEU A 84 -1.11 -7.80 -3.19
CA LEU A 84 -1.71 -7.55 -1.89
C LEU A 84 -0.89 -8.21 -0.77
N GLN A 85 -0.76 -7.51 0.35
CA GLN A 85 -0.30 -8.08 1.62
C GLN A 85 -1.49 -8.68 2.39
N ARG A 86 -1.34 -9.88 2.96
CA ARG A 86 -2.41 -10.57 3.71
C ARG A 86 -2.39 -10.36 5.22
N TYR A 87 -1.26 -9.95 5.78
CA TYR A 87 -1.09 -9.71 7.21
C TYR A 87 -1.36 -8.26 7.62
N SER A 88 -1.81 -8.10 8.87
CA SER A 88 -2.00 -6.80 9.51
C SER A 88 -0.69 -6.02 9.60
N ARG A 89 -0.75 -4.71 9.37
CA ARG A 89 0.40 -3.80 9.56
C ARG A 89 0.88 -3.73 11.02
N LEU A 90 0.07 -4.20 11.98
CA LEU A 90 0.48 -4.32 13.38
C LEU A 90 1.44 -5.49 13.62
N VAL A 91 1.48 -6.48 12.71
CA VAL A 91 2.51 -7.53 12.75
C VAL A 91 3.82 -6.96 12.24
N ILE A 92 3.81 -6.40 11.04
CA ILE A 92 4.93 -5.65 10.47
C ILE A 92 4.37 -4.75 9.38
N ASP A 93 4.72 -3.47 9.44
CA ASP A 93 4.27 -2.52 8.42
C ASP A 93 5.14 -2.69 7.17
N CYS A 94 4.54 -3.25 6.11
CA CYS A 94 5.23 -3.52 4.86
C CYS A 94 5.45 -2.27 4.01
N ASN A 95 4.97 -1.09 4.41
CA ASN A 95 5.35 0.17 3.78
C ASN A 95 6.40 0.93 4.62
N ARG A 96 7.12 0.23 5.51
CA ARG A 96 8.23 0.76 6.32
C ARG A 96 9.55 0.03 6.06
N PRO A 97 10.70 0.74 6.02
CA PRO A 97 12.01 0.13 6.18
C PRO A 97 12.14 -0.63 7.49
N PHE A 98 12.99 -1.66 7.54
CA PHE A 98 13.16 -2.51 8.73
C PHE A 98 13.65 -1.73 9.96
N GLU A 99 14.43 -0.68 9.72
CA GLU A 99 15.00 0.21 10.73
C GLU A 99 14.03 1.31 11.17
N ALA A 100 12.93 1.51 10.46
CA ALA A 100 11.96 2.55 10.79
C ALA A 100 11.30 2.26 12.15
N THR A 101 11.13 3.32 12.94
CA THR A 101 10.59 3.24 14.31
C THR A 101 9.15 2.74 14.35
N ASP A 102 8.42 2.91 13.25
CA ASP A 102 7.03 2.51 13.07
C ASP A 102 6.87 1.25 12.21
N CYS A 103 7.97 0.55 11.88
CA CYS A 103 7.91 -0.79 11.26
C CYS A 103 7.26 -1.83 12.18
N PHE A 104 7.47 -1.67 13.49
CA PHE A 104 6.89 -2.49 14.55
C PHE A 104 6.35 -1.60 15.67
N VAL A 105 5.07 -1.24 15.59
CA VAL A 105 4.48 -0.30 16.55
C VAL A 105 4.12 -0.97 17.87
N ALA A 106 4.59 -0.43 19.00
CA ALA A 106 4.12 -0.80 20.34
C ALA A 106 2.80 -0.12 20.71
N GLN A 107 2.43 0.95 19.99
CA GLN A 107 1.15 1.65 20.15
C GLN A 107 0.73 2.29 18.82
N SER A 108 -0.55 2.22 18.47
CA SER A 108 -1.12 2.86 17.28
C SER A 108 -2.47 3.51 17.58
N ASP A 109 -2.60 4.80 17.29
CA ASP A 109 -3.81 5.61 17.50
C ASP A 109 -4.50 5.39 18.87
N GLY A 110 -3.69 5.34 19.93
CA GLY A 110 -4.10 5.15 21.33
C GLY A 110 -4.12 3.69 21.80
N THR A 111 -4.06 2.71 20.90
CA THR A 111 -4.14 1.29 21.21
C THR A 111 -2.75 0.70 21.40
N VAL A 112 -2.50 0.14 22.58
CA VAL A 112 -1.25 -0.57 22.88
C VAL A 112 -1.26 -1.92 22.15
N VAL A 113 -0.10 -2.32 21.65
CA VAL A 113 0.15 -3.63 21.05
C VAL A 113 1.14 -4.38 21.95
N PRO A 114 0.66 -5.08 22.99
CA PRO A 114 1.54 -5.67 24.01
C PRO A 114 2.63 -6.57 23.44
N VAL A 115 2.30 -7.38 22.44
CA VAL A 115 3.23 -8.32 21.79
C VAL A 115 4.37 -7.59 21.03
N ASN A 116 4.23 -6.29 20.76
CA ASN A 116 5.25 -5.49 20.08
C ASN A 116 6.12 -4.64 21.03
N ALA A 117 5.86 -4.64 22.34
CA ALA A 117 6.51 -3.72 23.28
C ALA A 117 8.04 -3.95 23.39
N ASP A 118 8.46 -5.22 23.44
CA ASP A 118 9.85 -5.62 23.69
C ASP A 118 10.33 -6.68 22.67
N LEU A 119 10.11 -6.42 21.37
CA LEU A 119 10.53 -7.36 20.32
C LEU A 119 12.04 -7.55 20.31
N SER A 120 12.48 -8.80 20.41
CA SER A 120 13.85 -9.21 20.15
C SER A 120 14.20 -9.07 18.67
N ASP A 121 15.50 -8.98 18.37
CA ASP A 121 15.99 -8.96 16.98
C ASP A 121 15.53 -10.20 16.20
N ARG A 122 15.41 -11.35 16.86
CA ARG A 122 14.92 -12.59 16.25
C ARG A 122 13.45 -12.48 15.83
N GLU A 123 12.60 -11.90 16.67
CA GLU A 123 11.18 -11.73 16.36
C GLU A 123 10.96 -10.69 15.25
N ARG A 124 11.70 -9.57 15.30
CA ARG A 124 11.72 -8.59 14.21
C ARG A 124 12.14 -9.24 12.90
N LEU A 125 13.22 -10.02 12.93
CA LEU A 125 13.74 -10.70 11.75
C LEU A 125 12.76 -11.73 11.20
N GLY A 126 12.09 -12.51 12.05
CA GLY A 126 11.06 -13.47 11.62
C GLY A 126 9.92 -12.81 10.86
N ARG A 127 9.37 -11.71 11.41
CA ARG A 127 8.34 -10.92 10.74
C ARG A 127 8.83 -10.35 9.41
N TYR A 128 10.08 -9.87 9.37
CA TYR A 128 10.66 -9.34 8.15
C TYR A 128 10.82 -10.41 7.06
N VAL A 129 11.48 -11.52 7.40
CA VAL A 129 11.85 -12.58 6.46
C VAL A 129 10.64 -13.35 5.94
N GLU A 130 9.59 -13.52 6.76
CA GLU A 130 8.41 -14.31 6.42
C GLU A 130 7.23 -13.48 5.89
N ILE A 131 7.15 -12.16 6.13
CA ILE A 131 6.01 -11.33 5.72
C ILE A 131 6.41 -10.15 4.84
N HIS A 132 7.37 -9.33 5.28
CA HIS A 132 7.78 -8.11 4.57
C HIS A 132 8.58 -8.40 3.30
N GLN A 133 9.63 -9.20 3.44
CA GLN A 133 10.52 -9.56 2.35
C GLN A 133 9.79 -10.26 1.18
N PRO A 134 8.91 -11.27 1.42
CA PRO A 134 8.16 -11.90 0.33
C PRO A 134 7.32 -10.91 -0.48
N LEU A 135 6.65 -9.95 0.17
CA LEU A 135 5.87 -8.93 -0.52
C LEU A 135 6.73 -8.11 -1.48
N HIS A 136 7.86 -7.59 -0.99
CA HIS A 136 8.71 -6.75 -1.84
C HIS A 136 9.50 -7.53 -2.88
N GLU A 137 9.81 -8.81 -2.65
CA GLU A 137 10.34 -9.69 -3.68
C GLU A 137 9.32 -9.91 -4.80
N ALA A 138 8.04 -10.09 -4.46
CA ALA A 138 6.97 -10.20 -5.45
C ALA A 138 6.78 -8.90 -6.24
N ILE A 139 6.71 -7.75 -5.56
CA ILE A 139 6.62 -6.43 -6.22
C ILE A 139 7.83 -6.22 -7.14
N ALA A 140 9.05 -6.44 -6.63
CA ALA A 140 10.28 -6.30 -7.39
C ALA A 140 10.26 -7.17 -8.65
N GLY A 141 9.96 -8.47 -8.51
CA GLY A 141 9.91 -9.39 -9.65
C GLY A 141 8.84 -9.01 -10.67
N GLY A 142 7.67 -8.54 -10.22
CA GLY A 142 6.59 -8.08 -11.09
C GLY A 142 6.93 -6.84 -11.90
N LEU A 143 7.65 -5.90 -11.27
CA LEU A 143 8.14 -4.68 -11.92
C LEU A 143 9.30 -5.01 -12.87
N ASP A 144 10.27 -5.83 -12.46
CA ASP A 144 11.42 -6.25 -13.29
C ASP A 144 10.95 -6.90 -14.59
N GLN A 145 9.99 -7.83 -14.51
CA GLN A 145 9.41 -8.49 -15.69
C GLN A 145 8.77 -7.48 -16.66
N ARG A 146 8.09 -6.46 -16.14
CA ARG A 146 7.41 -5.44 -16.96
C ARG A 146 8.41 -4.46 -17.57
N GLN A 147 9.39 -3.98 -16.79
CA GLN A 147 10.45 -3.11 -17.30
C GLN A 147 11.24 -3.80 -18.42
N ALA A 148 11.48 -5.11 -18.33
CA ALA A 148 12.15 -5.88 -19.37
C ALA A 148 11.40 -5.91 -20.72
N THR A 149 10.09 -5.60 -20.74
CA THR A 149 9.32 -5.49 -22.00
C THR A 149 9.60 -4.20 -22.78
N GLY A 150 10.26 -3.21 -22.17
CA GLY A 150 10.52 -1.89 -22.76
C GLY A 150 9.28 -1.01 -22.93
N LYS A 151 8.12 -1.45 -22.43
CA LYS A 151 6.88 -0.66 -22.44
C LYS A 151 6.85 0.31 -21.26
N PRO A 152 6.05 1.39 -21.34
CA PRO A 152 5.77 2.24 -20.19
C PRO A 152 5.26 1.45 -18.98
N LEU A 153 5.65 1.90 -17.80
CA LEU A 153 5.29 1.30 -16.52
C LEU A 153 5.06 2.40 -15.49
N PHE A 154 3.97 2.29 -14.74
CA PHE A 154 3.58 3.19 -13.67
C PHE A 154 3.29 2.39 -12.41
N LEU A 155 3.72 2.88 -11.25
CA LEU A 155 3.45 2.24 -9.96
C LEU A 155 2.38 3.03 -9.19
N VAL A 156 1.35 2.32 -8.71
CA VAL A 156 0.28 2.89 -7.91
C VAL A 156 0.13 2.09 -6.63
N SER A 157 0.47 2.69 -5.50
CA SER A 157 0.22 2.10 -4.18
C SER A 157 -1.13 2.60 -3.65
N VAL A 158 -2.02 1.70 -3.24
CA VAL A 158 -3.42 2.01 -2.86
C VAL A 158 -3.58 1.89 -1.35
N HIS A 159 -3.93 3.01 -0.72
CA HIS A 159 -4.10 3.17 0.72
C HIS A 159 -5.42 3.88 1.07
N SER A 160 -5.72 3.90 2.36
CA SER A 160 -6.85 4.67 2.88
C SER A 160 -6.53 5.27 4.25
N PHE A 161 -7.21 6.36 4.58
CA PHE A 161 -7.01 7.06 5.86
C PHE A 161 -8.33 7.32 6.59
N THR A 162 -8.28 7.34 7.93
CA THR A 162 -9.44 7.69 8.76
C THR A 162 -9.77 9.17 8.66
N PRO A 163 -11.07 9.58 8.59
CA PRO A 163 -11.47 10.99 8.53
C PRO A 163 -11.08 11.79 9.79
N VAL A 164 -11.06 11.12 10.94
CA VAL A 164 -10.67 11.70 12.23
C VAL A 164 -9.65 10.79 12.90
N MET A 165 -8.50 11.34 13.29
CA MET A 165 -7.50 10.63 14.09
C MET A 165 -7.92 10.62 15.56
N ARG A 166 -8.02 9.45 16.20
CA ARG A 166 -8.51 9.35 17.58
C ARG A 166 -7.53 10.00 18.57
N ALA A 167 -6.23 9.77 18.38
CA ALA A 167 -5.20 10.23 19.30
C ALA A 167 -5.03 11.75 19.33
N THR A 168 -5.28 12.44 18.21
CA THR A 168 -5.06 13.89 18.08
C THR A 168 -6.35 14.70 17.91
N GLY A 169 -7.46 14.05 17.57
CA GLY A 169 -8.70 14.72 17.18
C GLY A 169 -8.64 15.44 15.83
N ALA A 170 -7.57 15.26 15.06
CA ALA A 170 -7.38 15.95 13.78
C ALA A 170 -8.44 15.51 12.76
N VAL A 171 -9.16 16.48 12.18
CA VAL A 171 -10.19 16.28 11.16
C VAL A 171 -9.59 16.51 9.76
N ARG A 172 -9.82 15.57 8.85
CA ARG A 172 -9.27 15.60 7.49
C ARG A 172 -10.37 15.86 6.45
N ASN A 173 -10.58 17.14 6.14
CA ASN A 173 -11.67 17.65 5.29
C ASN A 173 -11.39 17.56 3.77
N PHE A 174 -10.80 16.46 3.32
CA PHE A 174 -10.61 16.15 1.90
C PHE A 174 -10.78 14.65 1.71
N GLU A 175 -11.03 14.20 0.48
CA GLU A 175 -11.42 12.81 0.22
C GLU A 175 -10.30 12.00 -0.44
N LEU A 176 -9.41 12.65 -1.22
CA LEU A 176 -8.31 12.00 -1.92
C LEU A 176 -6.97 12.70 -1.67
N GLY A 177 -6.04 11.97 -1.07
CA GLY A 177 -4.62 12.30 -1.01
C GLY A 177 -3.85 11.64 -2.14
N LEU A 178 -2.94 12.38 -2.78
CA LEU A 178 -2.03 11.86 -3.79
C LEU A 178 -0.60 12.14 -3.33
N LEU A 179 0.09 11.08 -2.93
CA LEU A 179 1.36 11.14 -2.25
C LEU A 179 2.51 10.75 -3.17
N TYR A 180 3.62 11.45 -3.02
CA TYR A 180 4.88 11.24 -3.71
C TYR A 180 6.02 11.81 -2.86
N ASN A 181 7.24 11.34 -3.09
CA ASN A 181 8.41 11.91 -2.42
C ASN A 181 8.98 13.08 -3.25
N ARG A 182 9.88 12.83 -4.20
CA ARG A 182 10.49 13.87 -5.05
C ARG A 182 9.87 13.92 -6.44
N ASP A 183 9.56 12.77 -7.04
CA ASP A 183 8.97 12.72 -8.38
C ASP A 183 7.45 12.93 -8.34
N ALA A 184 7.05 14.20 -8.51
CA ALA A 184 5.65 14.60 -8.49
C ALA A 184 4.88 14.31 -9.80
N ARG A 185 5.55 13.85 -10.87
CA ARG A 185 4.99 13.94 -12.24
C ARG A 185 3.67 13.20 -12.39
N PHE A 186 3.60 11.96 -11.89
CA PHE A 186 2.40 11.14 -12.02
C PHE A 186 1.30 11.60 -11.06
N ALA A 187 1.64 11.94 -9.81
CA ALA A 187 0.68 12.50 -8.85
C ALA A 187 0.05 13.81 -9.34
N GLN A 188 0.82 14.73 -9.93
CA GLN A 188 0.29 15.98 -10.48
C GLN A 188 -0.66 15.74 -11.65
N ARG A 189 -0.29 14.85 -12.58
CA ARG A 189 -1.14 14.53 -13.74
C ARG A 189 -2.41 13.82 -13.32
N LEU A 190 -2.32 12.91 -12.36
CA LEU A 190 -3.50 12.28 -11.77
C LEU A 190 -4.39 13.32 -11.07
N ALA A 191 -3.82 14.28 -10.34
CA ALA A 191 -4.61 15.33 -9.69
C ALA A 191 -5.38 16.18 -10.72
N GLU A 192 -4.76 16.49 -11.86
CA GLU A 192 -5.39 17.22 -12.96
C GLU A 192 -6.52 16.42 -13.60
N THR A 193 -6.24 15.19 -14.05
CA THR A 193 -7.25 14.33 -14.71
C THR A 193 -8.39 13.96 -13.77
N PHE A 194 -8.09 13.71 -12.49
CA PHE A 194 -9.09 13.35 -11.50
C PHE A 194 -10.02 14.52 -11.17
N ARG A 195 -9.48 15.73 -10.93
CA ARG A 195 -10.30 16.93 -10.65
C ARG A 195 -11.20 17.28 -11.84
N ALA A 196 -10.71 17.08 -13.07
CA ALA A 196 -11.52 17.31 -14.27
C ALA A 196 -12.71 16.36 -14.35
N ALA A 197 -12.54 15.09 -13.95
CA ALA A 197 -13.60 14.09 -13.97
C ALA A 197 -14.52 14.12 -12.73
N ASN A 198 -14.01 14.57 -11.59
CA ASN A 198 -14.68 14.53 -10.28
C ASN A 198 -14.59 15.90 -9.57
N PRO A 199 -15.27 16.94 -10.08
CA PRO A 199 -15.20 18.29 -9.51
C PRO A 199 -15.82 18.40 -8.10
N ASP A 200 -16.60 17.39 -7.69
CA ASP A 200 -17.21 17.26 -6.36
C ASP A 200 -16.23 16.76 -5.28
N VAL A 201 -15.03 16.31 -5.67
CA VAL A 201 -14.06 15.68 -4.76
C VAL A 201 -12.89 16.61 -4.46
N THR A 202 -12.57 16.77 -3.17
CA THR A 202 -11.41 17.55 -2.74
C THR A 202 -10.16 16.69 -2.78
N VAL A 203 -9.26 17.02 -3.71
CA VAL A 203 -7.95 16.38 -3.86
C VAL A 203 -6.84 17.22 -3.23
N ARG A 204 -5.96 16.57 -2.46
CA ARG A 204 -4.73 17.17 -1.90
C ARG A 204 -3.50 16.37 -2.33
N LEU A 205 -2.40 17.08 -2.53
CA LEU A 205 -1.09 16.47 -2.78
C LEU A 205 -0.35 16.39 -1.44
N ASN A 206 0.28 15.25 -1.14
CA ASN A 206 1.06 15.03 0.09
C ASN A 206 0.30 15.37 1.39
N GLU A 207 -0.97 14.96 1.43
CA GLU A 207 -1.84 15.03 2.60
C GLU A 207 -2.63 13.71 2.66
N PRO A 208 -2.88 13.12 3.84
CA PRO A 208 -2.57 13.66 5.17
C PRO A 208 -1.16 13.32 5.65
N TYR A 209 -0.36 12.66 4.80
CA TYR A 209 1.00 12.24 5.09
C TYR A 209 1.97 12.71 4.00
N HIS A 210 3.25 12.70 4.35
CA HIS A 210 4.35 12.91 3.42
C HIS A 210 5.09 11.60 3.22
N VAL A 211 5.68 11.39 2.04
CA VAL A 211 6.51 10.23 1.75
C VAL A 211 7.98 10.61 1.86
N ASP A 212 8.77 9.83 2.59
CA ASP A 212 10.22 10.01 2.69
C ASP A 212 11.02 8.70 2.70
N ASP A 213 12.35 8.79 2.57
CA ASP A 213 13.23 7.60 2.51
C ASP A 213 13.46 6.92 3.87
N LEU A 214 13.18 7.62 4.97
CA LEU A 214 13.46 7.15 6.33
C LEU A 214 12.32 6.30 6.84
N SER A 215 11.08 6.67 6.51
CA SER A 215 9.87 6.07 7.01
C SER A 215 9.11 5.29 5.94
N ASP A 216 9.14 5.63 4.65
CA ASP A 216 8.37 4.89 3.65
C ASP A 216 9.21 3.92 2.81
N TYR A 217 8.56 2.89 2.28
CA TYR A 217 9.25 1.83 1.54
C TYR A 217 8.86 1.76 0.07
N THR A 218 7.59 1.51 -0.26
CA THR A 218 7.20 1.14 -1.62
C THR A 218 7.52 2.24 -2.63
N ILE A 219 7.15 3.48 -2.34
CA ILE A 219 7.41 4.60 -3.25
C ILE A 219 8.92 4.87 -3.40
N PRO A 220 9.72 5.05 -2.33
CA PRO A 220 11.16 5.22 -2.46
C PRO A 220 11.86 4.06 -3.17
N VAL A 221 11.53 2.82 -2.82
CA VAL A 221 12.26 1.62 -3.28
C VAL A 221 11.82 1.15 -4.66
N HIS A 222 10.51 1.06 -4.90
CA HIS A 222 9.95 0.49 -6.12
C HIS A 222 9.53 1.55 -7.15
N GLY A 223 9.30 2.80 -6.73
CA GLY A 223 9.10 3.92 -7.63
C GLY A 223 10.41 4.61 -7.99
N GLU A 224 10.92 5.41 -7.06
CA GLU A 224 12.00 6.37 -7.31
C GLU A 224 13.33 5.75 -7.67
N ARG A 225 13.82 4.79 -6.86
CA ARG A 225 15.11 4.13 -7.13
C ARG A 225 15.13 3.36 -8.46
N ARG A 226 13.95 3.03 -8.98
CA ARG A 226 13.76 2.34 -10.27
C ARG A 226 13.47 3.28 -11.43
N GLY A 227 13.31 4.59 -11.16
CA GLY A 227 12.92 5.59 -12.17
C GLY A 227 11.51 5.38 -12.72
N ILE A 228 10.64 4.66 -12.00
CA ILE A 228 9.27 4.37 -12.41
C ILE A 228 8.38 5.54 -11.92
N PRO A 229 7.63 6.23 -12.80
CA PRO A 229 6.63 7.20 -12.37
C PRO A 229 5.60 6.55 -11.44
N HIS A 230 5.30 7.21 -10.33
CA HIS A 230 4.54 6.59 -9.25
C HIS A 230 3.64 7.56 -8.52
N VAL A 231 2.67 7.00 -7.79
CA VAL A 231 1.82 7.72 -6.85
C VAL A 231 1.32 6.76 -5.77
N LEU A 232 1.19 7.25 -4.54
CA LEU A 232 0.47 6.58 -3.47
C LEU A 232 -0.90 7.27 -3.33
N LEU A 233 -1.98 6.49 -3.44
CA LEU A 233 -3.35 6.96 -3.31
C LEU A 233 -3.81 6.82 -1.86
N GLU A 234 -4.35 7.88 -1.29
CA GLU A 234 -4.97 7.88 0.03
C GLU A 234 -6.45 8.23 -0.12
N VAL A 235 -7.34 7.24 0.00
CA VAL A 235 -8.80 7.46 -0.05
C VAL A 235 -9.37 7.54 1.35
N ARG A 236 -10.21 8.55 1.66
CA ARG A 236 -10.81 8.65 2.99
C ARG A 236 -11.77 7.49 3.24
N ASN A 237 -11.55 6.74 4.32
CA ASN A 237 -12.12 5.41 4.47
C ASN A 237 -13.62 5.37 4.80
N ASP A 238 -14.23 6.48 5.26
CA ASP A 238 -15.68 6.59 5.41
C ASP A 238 -16.42 6.46 4.07
N LEU A 239 -15.72 6.67 2.96
CA LEU A 239 -16.27 6.61 1.61
C LEU A 239 -16.14 5.22 0.96
N ILE A 240 -15.36 4.32 1.57
CA ILE A 240 -15.01 2.99 1.04
C ILE A 240 -15.11 1.87 2.09
N ASN A 241 -15.81 2.13 3.20
CA ASN A 241 -16.02 1.14 4.26
C ASN A 241 -16.99 0.01 3.87
N ASP A 242 -17.68 0.14 2.74
CA ASP A 242 -18.55 -0.89 2.17
C ASP A 242 -18.21 -1.17 0.69
N ALA A 243 -18.72 -2.29 0.18
CA ALA A 243 -18.44 -2.74 -1.20
C ALA A 243 -18.92 -1.74 -2.26
N ARG A 244 -20.01 -1.01 -2.01
CA ARG A 244 -20.55 -0.04 -2.97
C ARG A 244 -19.62 1.16 -3.10
N GLY A 245 -19.17 1.72 -1.98
CA GLY A 245 -18.21 2.81 -1.94
C GLY A 245 -16.88 2.43 -2.59
N GLN A 246 -16.40 1.20 -2.34
CA GLN A 246 -15.19 0.67 -2.99
C GLN A 246 -15.30 0.62 -4.52
N GLN A 247 -16.43 0.13 -5.04
CA GLN A 247 -16.67 0.10 -6.49
C GLN A 247 -16.80 1.50 -7.08
N GLU A 248 -17.53 2.39 -6.41
CA GLU A 248 -17.67 3.78 -6.83
C GLU A 248 -16.31 4.49 -6.91
N TRP A 249 -15.46 4.32 -5.91
CA TRP A 249 -14.12 4.91 -5.91
C TRP A 249 -13.20 4.28 -6.95
N ALA A 250 -13.31 2.97 -7.20
CA ALA A 250 -12.60 2.32 -8.29
C ALA A 250 -13.02 2.88 -9.66
N ASP A 251 -14.31 3.13 -9.89
CA ASP A 251 -14.83 3.78 -11.10
C ASP A 251 -14.29 5.20 -11.26
N ARG A 252 -14.31 5.99 -10.18
CA ARG A 252 -13.81 7.37 -10.17
C ARG A 252 -12.31 7.48 -10.42
N LEU A 253 -11.51 6.48 -10.01
CA LEU A 253 -10.04 6.48 -10.12
C LEU A 253 -9.52 5.90 -11.44
N ALA A 254 -10.14 4.84 -11.97
CA ALA A 254 -9.59 4.11 -13.12
C ALA A 254 -9.43 4.98 -14.37
N GLY A 255 -10.45 5.76 -14.73
CA GLY A 255 -10.40 6.70 -15.86
C GLY A 255 -9.24 7.70 -15.74
N PRO A 256 -9.20 8.51 -14.67
CA PRO A 256 -8.12 9.46 -14.41
C PRO A 256 -6.72 8.86 -14.37
N LEU A 257 -6.55 7.68 -13.78
CA LEU A 257 -5.26 6.97 -13.74
C LEU A 257 -4.76 6.64 -15.14
N ARG A 258 -5.62 6.07 -15.99
CA ARG A 258 -5.28 5.75 -17.38
C ARG A 258 -4.86 7.00 -18.16
N LEU A 259 -5.67 8.06 -18.08
CA LEU A 259 -5.40 9.32 -18.77
C LEU A 259 -4.09 9.97 -18.30
N ALA A 260 -3.81 9.92 -16.99
CA ALA A 260 -2.57 10.46 -16.44
C ALA A 260 -1.34 9.69 -16.95
N ALA A 261 -1.41 8.36 -17.01
CA ALA A 261 -0.34 7.51 -17.55
C ALA A 261 -0.09 7.81 -19.04
N GLU A 262 -1.15 7.76 -19.88
CA GLU A 262 -1.08 8.04 -21.32
C GLU A 262 -0.50 9.44 -21.62
N SER A 263 -0.83 10.44 -20.80
CA SER A 263 -0.32 11.81 -20.98
C SER A 263 1.19 11.92 -20.77
N ILE A 264 1.76 11.12 -19.87
CA ILE A 264 3.20 11.11 -19.58
C ILE A 264 3.96 10.35 -20.66
N GLU A 265 3.39 9.25 -21.17
CA GLU A 265 3.93 8.51 -22.32
C GLU A 265 4.10 9.42 -23.54
N GLY A 266 3.03 10.14 -23.93
CA GLY A 266 3.04 11.01 -25.10
C GLY A 266 4.03 12.19 -25.04
N THR A 267 4.49 12.59 -23.84
CA THR A 267 5.53 13.63 -23.71
C THR A 267 6.96 13.14 -23.95
N ASN A 268 7.21 11.83 -23.91
CA ASN A 268 8.55 11.26 -24.11
C ASN A 268 8.88 10.96 -25.58
N ASP A 269 7.88 10.75 -26.44
CA ASP A 269 8.09 10.46 -27.89
C ASP A 269 8.36 11.72 -28.73
N GLY A 270 8.39 12.91 -28.10
CA GLY A 270 8.52 14.21 -28.77
C GLY A 270 9.87 14.92 -28.58
N ARG A 271 10.94 14.24 -28.13
CA ARG A 271 12.29 14.80 -27.97
C ARG A 271 13.35 14.09 -28.78
#